data_AF-A0A2V5L1Z1-F1
#
_entry.id   AF-A0A2V5L1Z1-F1
#
_cell.length_a   1.000
_cell.length_b   1.000
_cell.length_c   1.000
_cell.angle_alpha   90.00
_cell.angle_beta   90.00
_cell.angle_gamma   90.00
#
_symmetry.space_group_name_H-M   'P 1'
#
loop_
_entity.id
_entity.type
_entity.pdbx_description
1 polymer ?
#
loop_
_entity_poly.entity_id
_entity_poly.type
_entity_poly.pdbx_seq_one_letter_code
_entity_poly.pdbx_strand_id
1 'polypeptide(L)'
;MSVAIHGQTREEIRQVVHEYYLQPHGMKAAWLAAQSVPDWKFRGWRKMVFEGDLDRNLIPRDHGEMSRTSGERSAFEKARAKEIAKHQLEVEQLKNRIRELEGSNAALGKAIGLLHDMNVPEPDTKQTNDPKSS
;
A
#
# COMPACT_ATOMS: atom_id res chain seq x y z
N MET A 1 -22.19 14.06 -20.44
CA MET A 1 -20.97 13.33 -20.85
C MET A 1 -19.83 13.86 -19.99
N SER A 2 -19.45 13.15 -18.93
CA SER A 2 -18.33 13.57 -18.08
C SER A 2 -17.03 13.35 -18.84
N VAL A 3 -16.32 14.43 -19.16
CA VAL A 3 -14.95 14.36 -19.66
C VAL A 3 -14.14 13.68 -18.57
N ALA A 4 -13.71 12.45 -18.80
CA ALA A 4 -12.80 11.76 -17.90
C ALA A 4 -11.51 12.60 -17.84
N ILE A 5 -11.31 13.33 -16.75
CA ILE A 5 -10.08 14.07 -16.50
C ILE A 5 -9.02 13.02 -16.21
N HIS A 6 -8.37 12.53 -17.26
CA HIS A 6 -7.30 11.55 -17.10
C HIS A 6 -6.12 12.17 -16.34
N GLY A 7 -5.67 11.47 -15.30
CA GLY A 7 -4.50 11.86 -14.52
C GLY A 7 -4.81 12.45 -13.15
N GLN A 8 -5.94 12.06 -12.55
CA GLN A 8 -6.20 12.31 -11.12
C GLN A 8 -5.65 11.18 -10.25
N THR A 9 -5.63 9.95 -10.76
CA THR A 9 -5.11 8.78 -10.03
C THR A 9 -3.85 8.21 -10.70
N ARG A 10 -3.05 7.47 -9.93
CA ARG A 10 -1.79 6.88 -10.40
C ARG A 10 -2.05 5.82 -11.46
N GLU A 11 -3.14 5.09 -11.28
CA GLU A 11 -3.64 4.05 -12.16
C GLU A 11 -4.02 4.64 -13.52
N GLU A 12 -4.74 5.78 -13.53
CA GLU A 12 -5.04 6.51 -14.77
C GLU A 12 -3.78 6.99 -15.47
N ILE A 13 -2.80 7.53 -14.73
CA ILE A 13 -1.53 7.97 -15.32
C ILE A 13 -0.82 6.79 -16.00
N ARG A 14 -0.77 5.62 -15.35
CA ARG A 14 -0.19 4.39 -15.94
C ARG A 14 -0.96 3.97 -17.18
N GLN A 15 -2.28 3.97 -17.12
CA GLN A 15 -3.13 3.54 -18.23
C GLN A 15 -2.94 4.44 -19.46
N VAL A 16 -2.97 5.77 -19.29
CA VAL A 16 -2.75 6.72 -20.40
C VAL A 16 -1.37 6.54 -21.01
N VAL A 17 -0.33 6.37 -20.19
CA VAL A 17 1.03 6.12 -20.68
C VAL A 17 1.10 4.80 -21.45
N HIS A 18 0.46 3.74 -20.96
CA HIS A 18 0.41 2.45 -21.65
C HIS A 18 -0.33 2.54 -22.99
N GLU A 19 -1.52 3.15 -23.02
CA GLU A 19 -2.32 3.35 -24.24
C GLU A 19 -1.56 4.16 -25.30
N TYR A 20 -0.74 5.13 -24.90
CA TYR A 20 0.15 5.87 -25.80
C TYR A 20 1.17 4.97 -26.50
N TYR A 21 1.74 3.98 -25.82
CA TYR A 21 2.71 3.06 -26.44
C TYR A 21 2.04 1.99 -27.31
N LEU A 22 0.76 1.69 -27.09
CA LEU A 22 -0.04 0.83 -27.96
C LEU A 22 -0.42 1.50 -29.29
N GLN A 23 -0.36 2.84 -29.38
CA GLN A 23 -0.72 3.53 -30.61
C GLN A 23 0.21 3.18 -31.77
N PRO A 24 -0.35 2.97 -32.98
CA PRO A 24 0.45 2.78 -34.20
C PRO A 24 1.46 3.91 -34.43
N HIS A 25 2.53 3.59 -35.14
CA HIS A 25 3.52 4.58 -35.53
C HIS A 25 2.87 5.74 -36.31
N GLY A 26 3.19 6.98 -35.95
CA GLY A 26 2.59 8.18 -36.54
C GLY A 26 1.28 8.67 -35.90
N MET A 27 0.54 7.81 -35.19
CA MET A 27 -0.74 8.20 -34.55
C MET A 27 -0.59 8.81 -33.15
N LYS A 28 0.60 8.68 -32.54
CA LYS A 28 0.87 9.07 -31.15
C LYS A 28 0.61 10.55 -30.84
N ALA A 29 1.01 11.45 -31.75
CA ALA A 29 0.81 12.88 -31.57
C ALA A 29 -0.66 13.27 -31.66
N ALA A 30 -1.39 12.72 -32.64
CA ALA A 30 -2.82 12.96 -32.79
C ALA A 30 -3.63 12.36 -31.63
N TRP A 31 -3.27 11.16 -31.18
CA TRP A 31 -3.88 10.53 -30.02
C TRP A 31 -3.66 11.36 -28.74
N LEU A 32 -2.44 11.85 -28.51
CA LEU A 32 -2.15 12.69 -27.34
C LEU A 32 -2.88 14.03 -27.41
N ALA A 33 -3.03 14.63 -28.59
CA ALA A 33 -3.82 15.85 -28.78
C ALA A 33 -5.32 15.65 -28.53
N ALA A 34 -5.83 14.43 -28.73
CA ALA A 34 -7.20 14.07 -28.37
C ALA A 34 -7.37 13.84 -26.86
N GLN A 35 -6.29 13.64 -26.11
CA GLN A 35 -6.33 13.55 -24.65
C GLN A 35 -6.42 14.94 -24.01
N SER A 36 -7.10 15.04 -22.88
CA SER A 36 -7.18 16.27 -22.08
C SER A 36 -5.90 16.54 -21.26
N VAL A 37 -4.74 16.13 -21.77
CA VAL A 37 -3.45 16.17 -21.07
C VAL A 37 -2.43 16.96 -21.89
N PRO A 38 -1.87 18.06 -21.35
CA PRO A 38 -0.87 18.82 -22.09
C PRO A 38 0.45 18.04 -22.23
N ASP A 39 1.13 18.20 -23.36
CA ASP A 39 2.33 17.41 -23.73
C ASP A 39 3.43 17.45 -22.68
N TRP A 40 3.71 18.62 -22.06
CA TRP A 40 4.71 18.73 -20.99
C TRP A 40 4.37 17.89 -19.76
N LYS A 41 3.08 17.78 -19.42
CA LYS A 41 2.60 16.98 -18.29
C LYS A 41 2.73 15.50 -18.60
N PHE A 42 2.39 15.11 -19.82
CA PHE A 42 2.58 13.74 -20.31
C PHE A 42 4.06 13.34 -20.35
N ARG A 43 4.98 14.24 -20.75
CA ARG A 43 6.43 13.99 -20.67
C ARG A 43 6.88 13.71 -19.23
N GLY A 44 6.38 14.49 -18.27
CA GLY A 44 6.63 14.25 -16.83
C GLY A 44 6.11 12.89 -16.37
N TRP A 45 4.91 12.50 -16.80
CA TRP A 45 4.33 11.19 -16.51
C TRP A 45 5.16 10.04 -17.07
N ARG A 46 5.64 10.14 -18.31
CA ARG A 46 6.54 9.14 -18.89
C ARG A 46 7.80 8.95 -18.05
N LYS A 47 8.42 10.03 -17.58
CA LYS A 47 9.59 9.95 -16.70
C LYS A 47 9.24 9.27 -15.37
N MET A 48 8.12 9.65 -14.73
CA MET A 48 7.69 9.01 -13.47
C MET A 48 7.33 7.52 -13.62
N VAL A 49 6.76 7.12 -14.76
CA VAL A 49 6.35 5.73 -14.99
C VAL A 49 7.55 4.82 -15.28
N PHE A 50 8.52 5.27 -16.08
CA PHE A 50 9.61 4.41 -16.55
C PHE A 50 10.94 4.57 -15.82
N GLU A 51 11.23 5.75 -15.31
CA GLU A 51 12.54 6.11 -14.75
C GLU A 51 12.42 6.45 -13.27
N GLY A 52 11.25 6.92 -12.83
CA GLY A 52 10.97 7.36 -11.47
C GLY A 52 10.09 6.44 -10.64
N ASP A 53 9.49 7.04 -9.62
CA ASP A 53 8.53 6.38 -8.75
C ASP A 53 7.20 7.13 -8.80
N LEU A 54 6.28 6.61 -9.61
CA LEU A 54 4.91 7.13 -9.69
C LEU A 54 4.16 7.03 -8.36
N ASP A 55 4.51 6.06 -7.50
CA ASP A 55 3.84 5.89 -6.20
C ASP A 55 4.32 6.91 -5.15
N ARG A 56 5.46 7.56 -5.41
CA ARG A 56 5.99 8.64 -4.55
C ARG A 56 6.03 9.99 -5.27
N ASN A 57 5.46 10.08 -6.48
CA ASN A 57 5.55 11.24 -7.38
C ASN A 57 7.01 11.73 -7.56
N LEU A 58 7.98 10.81 -7.57
CA LEU A 58 9.39 11.16 -7.73
C LEU A 58 9.75 11.17 -9.21
N ILE A 59 10.10 12.35 -9.72
CA ILE A 59 10.64 12.55 -11.06
C ILE A 59 12.17 12.48 -10.96
N PRO A 60 12.84 11.56 -11.67
CA PRO A 60 14.29 11.51 -11.71
C PRO A 60 14.85 12.83 -12.26
N ARG A 61 15.94 13.31 -11.67
CA ARG A 61 16.71 14.40 -12.26
C ARG A 61 17.39 13.87 -13.53
N ASP A 62 17.40 14.67 -14.60
CA ASP A 62 18.09 14.30 -15.84
C ASP A 62 19.60 14.20 -15.56
N HIS A 63 20.09 12.96 -15.44
CA HIS A 63 21.51 12.65 -15.29
C HIS A 63 22.09 12.14 -16.61
N GLY A 64 21.72 12.72 -17.76
CA GLY A 64 22.37 12.43 -19.05
C GLY A 64 22.36 10.96 -19.53
N GLU A 65 21.63 10.06 -18.87
CA GLU A 65 21.52 8.66 -19.28
C GLU A 65 20.69 8.51 -20.56
N MET A 66 21.00 7.48 -21.36
CA MET A 66 20.19 7.15 -22.53
C MET A 66 18.79 6.73 -22.10
N SER A 67 17.76 7.41 -22.63
CA SER A 67 16.38 7.05 -22.34
C SER A 67 16.06 5.65 -22.86
N ARG A 68 15.41 4.84 -22.02
CA ARG A 68 15.06 3.43 -22.31
C ARG A 68 14.31 3.26 -23.63
N THR A 69 14.62 2.20 -24.37
CA THR A 69 13.92 1.81 -25.59
C THR A 69 12.50 1.31 -25.30
N SER A 70 11.64 1.24 -26.32
CA SER A 70 10.24 0.81 -26.14
C SER A 70 10.11 -0.63 -25.60
N GLY A 71 11.03 -1.53 -25.97
CA GLY A 71 11.04 -2.91 -25.49
C GLY A 71 11.43 -3.01 -24.01
N GLU A 72 12.43 -2.25 -23.60
CA GLU A 72 12.88 -2.17 -22.20
C GLU A 72 11.81 -1.57 -21.30
N ARG A 73 11.06 -0.58 -21.80
CA ARG A 73 9.91 0.02 -21.11
C ARG A 73 8.81 -1.00 -20.84
N SER A 74 8.44 -1.81 -21.83
CA SER A 74 7.43 -2.87 -21.66
C SER A 74 7.88 -3.99 -20.70
N ALA A 75 9.17 -4.36 -20.74
CA ALA A 75 9.72 -5.34 -19.82
C ALA A 75 9.73 -4.84 -18.36
N PHE A 76 10.06 -3.57 -18.15
CA PHE A 76 10.04 -2.93 -16.84
C PHE A 76 8.63 -2.92 -16.22
N GLU A 77 7.59 -2.61 -17.00
CA GLU A 77 6.19 -2.67 -16.54
C GLU A 77 5.80 -4.07 -16.08
N LYS A 78 6.15 -5.11 -16.85
CA LYS A 78 5.87 -6.51 -16.49
C LYS A 78 6.60 -6.94 -15.21
N ALA A 79 7.84 -6.52 -15.03
CA ALA A 79 8.62 -6.81 -13.82
C ALA A 79 8.00 -6.14 -12.59
N ARG A 80 7.62 -4.86 -12.71
CA ARG A 80 6.99 -4.10 -11.63
C ARG A 80 5.61 -4.65 -11.24
N ALA A 81 4.80 -5.08 -12.21
CA ALA A 81 3.51 -5.72 -11.92
C ALA A 81 3.68 -7.01 -11.08
N LYS A 82 4.72 -7.80 -11.37
CA LYS A 82 5.05 -9.00 -10.57
C LYS A 82 5.50 -8.63 -9.15
N GLU A 83 6.30 -7.58 -9.01
CA GLU A 83 6.76 -7.09 -7.71
C GLU A 83 5.58 -6.63 -6.84
N ILE A 84 4.65 -5.85 -7.41
CA ILE A 84 3.44 -5.40 -6.70
C ILE A 84 2.60 -6.60 -6.26
N ALA A 85 2.37 -7.57 -7.15
CA ALA A 85 1.61 -8.78 -6.80
C ALA A 85 2.27 -9.56 -5.66
N LYS A 86 3.61 -9.65 -5.65
CA LYS A 86 4.37 -10.28 -4.57
C LYS A 86 4.23 -9.50 -3.25
N HIS A 87 4.40 -8.18 -3.28
CA HIS A 87 4.24 -7.34 -2.09
C HIS A 87 2.83 -7.40 -1.52
N GLN A 88 1.80 -7.47 -2.37
CA GLN A 88 0.41 -7.64 -1.92
C GLN A 88 0.22 -8.96 -1.18
N LEU A 89 0.80 -10.06 -1.70
CA LEU A 89 0.76 -11.35 -1.03
C LEU A 89 1.48 -11.30 0.33
N GLU A 90 2.66 -10.67 0.39
CA GLU A 90 3.42 -10.49 1.63
C GLU A 90 2.63 -9.68 2.67
N VAL A 91 1.97 -8.60 2.25
CA VAL A 91 1.11 -7.78 3.14
C VAL A 91 -0.05 -8.58 3.69
N GLU A 92 -0.72 -9.39 2.86
CA GLU A 92 -1.83 -10.24 3.32
C GLU A 92 -1.36 -11.32 4.31
N GLN A 93 -0.19 -11.93 4.06
CA GLN A 93 0.40 -12.89 4.99
C GLN A 93 0.73 -12.24 6.35
N LEU A 94 1.33 -11.04 6.33
CA LEU A 94 1.66 -10.31 7.55
C LEU A 94 0.41 -9.90 8.33
N LYS A 95 -0.65 -9.43 7.67
CA LYS A 95 -1.93 -9.12 8.33
C LYS A 95 -2.56 -10.34 8.99
N ASN A 96 -2.54 -11.49 8.31
CA ASN A 96 -3.06 -12.73 8.88
C ASN A 96 -2.28 -13.14 10.13
N ARG A 97 -0.95 -13.01 10.11
CA ARG A 97 -0.10 -13.30 11.26
C ARG A 97 -0.36 -12.36 12.43
N ILE A 98 -0.55 -11.06 12.17
CA ILE A 98 -0.92 -10.09 13.21
C ILE A 98 -2.23 -10.50 13.89
N ARG A 99 -3.26 -10.82 13.11
CA ARG A 99 -4.57 -11.24 13.66
C ARG A 99 -4.45 -12.49 14.53
N GLU A 100 -3.64 -13.47 14.12
CA GLU A 100 -3.40 -14.69 14.90
C GLU A 100 -2.71 -14.39 16.24
N LEU A 101 -1.70 -13.52 16.23
CA LEU A 101 -0.97 -13.10 17.43
C LEU A 101 -1.85 -12.28 18.37
N GLU A 102 -2.66 -11.36 17.83
CA GLU A 102 -3.64 -10.59 18.60
C GLU A 102 -4.67 -11.50 19.27
N GLY A 103 -5.17 -12.52 18.56
CA GLY A 103 -6.09 -13.51 19.12
C GLY A 103 -5.46 -14.33 20.26
N SER A 104 -4.21 -14.74 20.08
CA SER A 104 -3.45 -15.48 21.11
C SER A 104 -3.21 -14.63 22.35
N ASN A 105 -2.78 -13.37 22.17
CA ASN A 105 -2.57 -12.44 23.27
C ASN A 105 -3.87 -12.12 24.00
N ALA A 106 -5.00 -11.99 23.30
CA ALA A 106 -6.30 -11.79 23.93
C ALA A 106 -6.71 -13.00 24.79
N ALA A 107 -6.47 -14.23 24.32
CA ALA A 107 -6.73 -15.44 25.09
C ALA A 107 -5.83 -15.53 26.33
N LEU A 108 -4.53 -15.24 26.17
CA LEU A 108 -3.58 -15.21 27.30
C LEU A 108 -3.95 -14.14 28.33
N GLY A 109 -4.35 -12.94 27.89
CA GLY A 109 -4.81 -11.87 28.77
C GLY A 109 -6.05 -12.27 29.58
N LYS A 110 -7.01 -12.96 28.96
CA LYS A 110 -8.18 -13.51 29.67
C LYS A 110 -7.78 -14.58 30.68
N ALA A 111 -6.87 -15.50 30.32
CA ALA A 111 -6.41 -16.55 31.23
C ALA A 111 -5.66 -15.96 32.44
N ILE A 112 -4.81 -14.95 32.22
CA ILE A 112 -4.13 -14.22 33.30
C ILE A 112 -5.14 -13.50 34.19
N GLY A 113 -6.16 -12.85 33.61
CA GLY A 113 -7.24 -12.22 34.36
C GLY A 113 -7.96 -13.21 35.28
N LEU A 114 -8.37 -14.37 34.73
CA LEU A 114 -9.00 -15.43 35.52
C LEU A 114 -8.08 -15.97 36.62
N LEU A 115 -6.79 -16.15 36.34
CA LEU A 115 -5.81 -16.58 37.35
C LEU A 115 -5.64 -15.52 38.45
N HIS A 116 -5.63 -14.24 38.09
CA HIS A 116 -5.54 -13.15 39.05
C HIS A 116 -6.79 -13.12 39.93
N ASP A 117 -7.99 -13.29 39.36
CA ASP A 117 -9.26 -13.36 40.11
C ASP A 117 -9.29 -14.54 41.08
N MET A 118 -8.79 -15.72 40.66
CA MET A 118 -8.68 -16.90 41.52
C MET A 118 -7.60 -16.79 42.60
N ASN A 119 -6.58 -15.95 42.39
CA ASN A 119 -5.46 -15.77 43.30
C ASN A 119 -5.61 -14.52 44.18
N VAL A 120 -6.76 -13.83 44.16
CA VAL A 120 -7.09 -12.80 45.15
C VAL A 120 -7.19 -13.48 46.51
N PRO A 121 -6.33 -13.14 47.49
CA PRO A 121 -6.47 -13.64 48.84
C PRO A 121 -7.83 -13.18 49.37
N GLU A 122 -8.64 -14.11 49.89
CA GLU A 122 -9.81 -13.74 50.69
C GLU A 122 -9.36 -12.71 51.73
N PRO A 123 -10.09 -11.58 51.92
CA PRO A 123 -9.76 -10.68 53.00
C PRO A 123 -9.83 -11.49 54.28
N ASP A 124 -8.71 -11.55 55.02
CA ASP A 124 -8.63 -12.20 56.33
C ASP A 124 -9.92 -11.90 57.09
N THR A 125 -10.72 -12.94 57.26
CA THR A 125 -11.93 -12.87 58.06
C THR A 125 -11.46 -12.44 59.44
N LYS A 126 -11.71 -11.18 59.79
CA LYS A 126 -11.50 -10.68 61.16
C LYS A 126 -12.26 -11.62 62.08
N GLN A 127 -11.53 -12.48 62.77
CA GLN A 127 -12.09 -13.37 63.77
C GLN A 127 -12.89 -12.52 64.76
N THR A 128 -14.15 -12.91 64.90
CA THR A 128 -15.05 -12.56 65.96
C THR A 128 -14.31 -12.62 67.29
N ASN A 129 -14.04 -11.47 67.90
CA ASN A 129 -13.74 -11.38 69.32
C ASN A 129 -14.82 -10.51 69.95
N ASP A 130 -15.91 -11.16 70.35
CA ASP A 130 -16.79 -10.69 71.42
C ASP A 130 -16.91 -11.83 72.44
N PRO A 131 -17.18 -11.57 73.72
CA PRO A 131 -16.84 -10.40 74.55
C PRO A 131 -16.13 -10.85 75.85
N LYS A 132 -15.45 -9.96 76.59
CA LYS A 132 -15.05 -10.26 77.99
C LYS A 132 -15.19 -9.04 78.90
N SER A 133 -16.04 -9.23 79.92
CA SER A 133 -16.36 -8.34 81.05
C SER A 133 -15.15 -7.80 81.81
N SER A 134 -15.24 -6.55 82.28
CA SER A 134 -15.46 -6.17 83.69
C SER A 134 -15.72 -4.67 83.82
#